data_AF-A0A9R1XJ71-F1
#
_entry.id   AF-A0A9R1XJ71-F1
#
_cell.length_a   1.000
_cell.length_b   1.000
_cell.length_c   1.000
_cell.angle_alpha   90.00
_cell.angle_beta   90.00
_cell.angle_gamma   90.00
#
_symmetry.space_group_name_H-M   'P 1'
#
loop_
_entity.id
_entity.type
_entity.pdbx_description
1 polymer ?
#
loop_
_entity_poly.entity_id
_entity_poly.type
_entity_poly.pdbx_seq_one_letter_code
_entity_poly.pdbx_strand_id
1 'polypeptide(L)'
;MTTNRINSNFDSDKLYPPVGSLCTLSHELKNYMTYPVKASFPDDELLAQKLLLKGCEPLPRRCCRPPSPPNYTEPYPIPKSFWSTPPNSSGREKTRWVIKGKTKTDFAIEGVLVMKRHGMIRIGLDIGGGVGTFAVRMMERNITIITTSMNLNGPFNSFIASRGVVPMYISVSERLPFFDSTLDIVHSMHVLSNLIPTTLLHFLFFDIYWVLRPGGVFWLDHFFCVGEELEGVYVPLLESVGFNKVKWVVGKKMDRGLELNQRKYTVLSINICQGMNLNLAQ
;
A
#
# COMPACT_ATOMS: atom_id res chain seq x y z
N MET A 1 -3.25 28.33 24.82
CA MET A 1 -3.43 27.03 25.51
C MET A 1 -3.90 26.02 24.50
N THR A 2 -3.18 24.90 24.40
CA THR A 2 -3.49 23.66 23.67
C THR A 2 -3.95 23.77 22.21
N THR A 3 -2.97 23.91 21.30
CA THR A 3 -3.12 23.41 19.93
C THR A 3 -3.17 21.87 19.99
N ASN A 4 -4.34 21.30 19.73
CA ASN A 4 -4.52 19.86 19.58
C ASN A 4 -3.64 19.37 18.41
N ARG A 5 -2.43 18.89 18.71
CA ARG A 5 -1.63 18.04 17.81
C ARG A 5 -2.34 16.69 17.67
N ILE A 6 -3.42 16.63 16.90
CA ILE A 6 -3.94 15.35 16.42
C ILE A 6 -3.09 14.99 15.20
N ASN A 7 -2.04 14.20 15.44
CA ASN A 7 -1.73 12.94 14.75
C ASN A 7 -0.22 12.64 14.82
N SER A 8 0.26 12.18 15.98
CA SER A 8 1.62 11.64 16.15
C SER A 8 1.66 10.13 15.96
N ASN A 9 1.09 9.61 14.85
CA ASN A 9 0.92 8.17 14.56
C ASN A 9 -0.28 7.51 15.25
N PHE A 10 -1.48 8.11 15.24
CA PHE A 10 -2.67 7.49 15.86
C PHE A 10 -2.48 7.04 17.33
N ASP A 11 -1.57 7.66 18.07
CA ASP A 11 -1.12 7.26 19.41
C ASP A 11 -0.58 5.81 19.48
N SER A 12 0.01 5.29 18.40
CA SER A 12 0.55 3.92 18.28
C SER A 12 2.07 3.86 18.54
N ASP A 13 2.51 4.47 19.64
CA ASP A 13 3.90 4.46 20.11
C ASP A 13 4.42 3.07 20.55
N LYS A 14 3.52 2.09 20.67
CA LYS A 14 3.81 0.70 21.07
C LYS A 14 3.48 -0.27 19.96
N LEU A 15 4.33 -1.29 19.82
CA LEU A 15 4.10 -2.43 18.92
C LEU A 15 3.24 -3.49 19.60
N TYR A 16 2.32 -4.06 18.83
CA TYR A 16 1.46 -5.15 19.27
C TYR A 16 1.73 -6.38 18.40
N PRO A 17 1.87 -7.58 18.98
CA PRO A 17 2.02 -8.81 18.20
C PRO A 17 0.78 -9.02 17.31
N PRO A 18 0.96 -9.34 16.02
CA PRO A 18 -0.15 -9.48 15.06
C PRO A 18 -1.02 -10.72 15.31
N VAL A 19 -0.52 -11.73 16.02
CA VAL A 19 -1.26 -12.97 16.29
C VAL A 19 -1.26 -13.25 17.80
N GLY A 20 -2.45 -13.53 18.36
CA GLY A 20 -2.60 -13.98 19.74
C GLY A 20 -2.70 -12.87 20.80
N SER A 21 -2.70 -11.60 20.40
CA SER A 21 -2.84 -10.47 21.32
C SER A 21 -4.31 -10.12 21.57
N LEU A 22 -4.67 -9.90 22.84
CA LEU A 22 -5.97 -9.33 23.18
C LEU A 22 -6.01 -7.85 22.73
N CYS A 23 -7.03 -7.47 21.96
CA CYS A 23 -7.29 -6.06 21.65
C CYS A 23 -7.54 -5.28 22.96
N THR A 24 -6.59 -4.42 23.35
CA THR A 24 -6.65 -3.66 24.61
C THR A 24 -7.55 -2.43 24.52
N LEU A 25 -7.94 -2.03 23.30
CA LEU A 25 -8.82 -0.89 23.02
C LEU A 25 -10.30 -1.25 23.14
N SER A 26 -10.73 -1.70 24.33
CA SER A 26 -12.10 -2.18 24.53
C SER A 26 -13.17 -1.13 24.23
N HIS A 27 -12.93 0.15 24.54
CA HIS A 27 -13.88 1.24 24.29
C HIS A 27 -13.99 1.56 22.79
N GLU A 28 -12.88 1.76 22.10
CA GLU A 28 -12.86 1.97 20.65
C GLU A 28 -13.42 0.76 19.89
N LEU A 29 -13.12 -0.46 20.34
CA LEU A 29 -13.66 -1.68 19.75
C LEU A 29 -15.17 -1.77 19.95
N LYS A 30 -15.68 -1.40 21.13
CA LYS A 30 -17.13 -1.33 21.39
C LYS A 30 -17.81 -0.30 20.50
N ASN A 31 -17.20 0.87 20.33
CA ASN A 31 -17.69 1.91 19.41
C ASN A 31 -17.67 1.39 17.97
N TYR A 32 -16.61 0.71 17.55
CA TYR A 32 -16.53 0.04 16.27
C TYR A 32 -17.60 -1.05 16.12
N MET A 33 -17.99 -1.74 17.19
CA MET A 33 -19.06 -2.74 17.14
C MET A 33 -20.47 -2.15 17.31
N THR A 34 -20.60 -0.83 17.38
CA THR A 34 -21.89 -0.14 17.48
C THR A 34 -22.39 0.27 16.09
N TYR A 35 -23.19 -0.58 15.46
CA TYR A 35 -23.75 -0.36 14.13
C TYR A 35 -25.14 -1.00 13.97
N PRO A 36 -26.00 -0.46 13.10
CA PRO A 36 -27.28 -1.09 12.78
C PRO A 36 -27.07 -2.34 11.90
N VAL A 37 -27.70 -3.45 12.29
CA VAL A 37 -27.66 -4.72 11.54
C VAL A 37 -28.39 -4.54 10.19
N LYS A 38 -27.81 -5.08 9.10
CA LYS A 38 -28.29 -4.93 7.70
C LYS A 38 -28.27 -3.49 7.13
N ALA A 39 -27.75 -2.50 7.85
CA ALA A 39 -27.55 -1.16 7.29
C ALA A 39 -26.23 -1.06 6.50
N SER A 40 -26.00 0.11 5.89
CA SER A 40 -24.70 0.51 5.36
C SER A 40 -23.67 0.68 6.48
N PHE A 41 -22.39 0.48 6.17
CA PHE A 41 -21.30 0.76 7.11
C PHE A 41 -21.32 2.24 7.56
N PRO A 42 -21.11 2.52 8.86
CA PRO A 42 -20.77 3.85 9.32
C PRO A 42 -19.46 4.35 8.68
N ASP A 43 -19.30 5.66 8.55
CA ASP A 43 -18.02 6.28 8.18
C ASP A 43 -17.10 6.30 9.40
N ASP A 44 -16.34 5.22 9.58
CA ASP A 44 -15.46 5.00 10.72
C ASP A 44 -14.06 4.50 10.32
N GLU A 45 -13.61 4.87 9.12
CA GLU A 45 -12.27 4.56 8.60
C GLU A 45 -11.15 4.91 9.58
N LEU A 46 -11.21 6.10 10.20
CA LEU A 46 -10.19 6.55 11.14
C LEU A 46 -10.14 5.65 12.39
N LEU A 47 -11.31 5.22 12.87
CA LEU A 47 -11.44 4.32 14.02
C LEU A 47 -10.91 2.93 13.66
N ALA A 48 -11.25 2.42 12.47
CA ALA A 48 -10.76 1.16 11.95
C ALA A 48 -9.23 1.15 11.79
N GLN A 49 -8.65 2.21 11.20
CA GLN A 49 -7.20 2.40 11.08
C GLN A 49 -6.52 2.42 12.46
N LYS A 50 -7.08 3.16 13.42
CA LYS A 50 -6.56 3.22 14.79
C LYS A 50 -6.55 1.84 15.45
N LEU A 51 -7.63 1.06 15.29
CA LEU A 51 -7.74 -0.29 15.86
C LEU A 51 -6.70 -1.24 15.24
N LEU A 52 -6.53 -1.23 13.91
CA LEU A 52 -5.54 -2.05 13.21
C LEU A 52 -4.10 -1.74 13.66
N LEU A 53 -3.73 -0.44 13.71
CA LEU A 53 -2.39 -0.01 14.13
C LEU A 53 -2.09 -0.28 15.61
N LYS A 54 -3.13 -0.50 16.43
CA LYS A 54 -3.03 -0.83 17.86
C LYS A 54 -3.27 -2.31 18.17
N GLY A 55 -3.11 -3.18 17.17
CA GLY A 55 -3.11 -4.63 17.38
C GLY A 55 -4.47 -5.28 17.56
N CYS A 56 -5.55 -4.62 17.13
CA CYS A 56 -6.90 -5.19 17.14
C CYS A 56 -7.25 -5.88 15.80
N GLU A 57 -6.25 -6.54 15.19
CA GLU A 57 -6.38 -7.24 13.92
C GLU A 57 -6.54 -8.76 14.11
N PRO A 58 -7.30 -9.46 13.25
CA PRO A 58 -8.24 -8.92 12.28
C PRO A 58 -9.40 -8.19 12.96
N LEU A 59 -9.87 -7.10 12.35
CA LEU A 59 -11.08 -6.41 12.84
C LEU A 59 -12.26 -7.40 12.84
N PRO A 60 -13.11 -7.40 13.88
CA PRO A 60 -14.27 -8.25 13.93
C PRO A 60 -15.20 -7.98 12.76
N ARG A 61 -15.72 -9.04 12.14
CA ARG A 61 -16.69 -8.92 11.05
C ARG A 61 -17.99 -8.30 11.59
N ARG A 62 -18.51 -7.33 10.86
CA ARG A 62 -19.80 -6.72 11.14
C ARG A 62 -20.90 -7.36 10.30
N CYS A 63 -22.12 -7.37 10.82
CA CYS A 63 -23.33 -7.81 10.11
C CYS A 63 -23.98 -6.70 9.25
N CYS A 64 -23.34 -5.53 9.11
CA CYS A 64 -23.70 -4.53 8.12
C CYS A 64 -23.11 -4.89 6.75
N ARG A 65 -23.73 -4.39 5.68
CA ARG A 65 -23.31 -4.69 4.30
C ARG A 65 -22.36 -3.62 3.78
N PRO A 66 -21.30 -4.00 3.03
CA PRO A 66 -20.45 -3.04 2.34
C PRO A 66 -21.33 -2.12 1.50
N PRO A 67 -21.10 -0.79 1.49
CA PRO A 67 -21.82 0.06 0.56
C PRO A 67 -21.59 -0.50 -0.84
N SER A 68 -22.68 -1.00 -1.43
CA SER A 68 -22.68 -1.48 -2.80
C SER A 68 -22.96 -0.28 -3.71
N PRO A 69 -22.35 -0.21 -4.90
CA PRO A 69 -22.74 0.81 -5.86
C PRO A 69 -24.26 0.71 -6.08
N PRO A 70 -25.00 1.84 -6.16
CA PRO A 70 -26.44 1.82 -6.35
C PRO A 70 -26.87 1.03 -7.61
N ASN A 71 -25.99 0.97 -8.62
CA ASN A 71 -26.13 0.15 -9.81
C ASN A 71 -25.04 -0.93 -9.86
N TYR A 72 -25.16 -1.95 -9.00
CA TYR A 72 -24.27 -3.11 -9.09
C TYR A 72 -24.36 -3.71 -10.50
N THR A 73 -23.24 -3.73 -11.19
CA THR A 73 -23.11 -4.38 -12.50
C THR A 73 -22.33 -5.66 -12.28
N GLU A 74 -22.86 -6.77 -12.77
CA GLU A 74 -22.15 -8.03 -12.72
C GLU A 74 -20.79 -7.88 -13.43
N PRO A 75 -19.69 -8.40 -12.86
CA PRO A 75 -18.39 -8.36 -13.49
C PRO A 75 -18.43 -8.96 -14.89
N TYR A 76 -17.53 -8.51 -15.76
CA TYR A 76 -17.42 -9.12 -17.09
C TYR A 76 -17.11 -10.62 -16.98
N PRO A 77 -17.66 -11.47 -17.88
CA PRO A 77 -17.30 -12.88 -17.89
C PRO A 77 -15.82 -13.05 -18.25
N ILE A 78 -15.24 -14.17 -17.83
CA ILE A 78 -13.91 -14.59 -18.27
C ILE A 78 -13.94 -14.82 -19.80
N PRO A 79 -12.91 -14.41 -20.57
CA PRO A 79 -11.65 -13.78 -20.13
C PRO A 79 -11.70 -12.24 -20.11
N LYS A 80 -12.84 -11.62 -20.42
CA LYS A 80 -12.97 -10.16 -20.54
C LYS A 80 -12.69 -9.44 -19.21
N SER A 81 -12.98 -10.07 -18.06
CA SER A 81 -12.68 -9.51 -16.74
C SER A 81 -11.19 -9.27 -16.48
N PHE A 82 -10.28 -10.09 -17.02
CA PHE A 82 -8.84 -9.99 -16.75
C PHE A 82 -8.21 -8.68 -17.23
N TRP A 83 -8.80 -8.07 -18.26
CA TRP A 83 -8.20 -6.93 -18.98
C TRP A 83 -9.07 -5.68 -18.99
N SER A 84 -10.25 -5.75 -18.37
CA SER A 84 -11.22 -4.66 -18.43
C SER A 84 -11.17 -3.83 -17.16
N THR A 85 -10.85 -2.55 -17.32
CA THR A 85 -11.16 -1.58 -16.28
C THR A 85 -12.69 -1.35 -16.27
N PRO A 86 -13.38 -1.41 -15.11
CA PRO A 86 -14.84 -1.21 -15.05
C PRO A 86 -15.26 0.12 -15.70
N PRO A 87 -16.44 0.21 -16.33
CA PRO A 87 -16.89 1.41 -17.05
C PRO A 87 -16.84 2.69 -16.21
N ASN A 88 -17.05 2.57 -14.89
CA ASN A 88 -17.08 3.68 -13.94
C ASN A 88 -15.68 4.13 -13.47
N SER A 89 -14.59 3.64 -14.07
CA SER A 89 -13.24 4.16 -13.83
C SER A 89 -12.98 5.50 -14.56
N SER A 90 -13.96 6.39 -14.56
CA SER A 90 -13.77 7.77 -15.02
C SER A 90 -12.81 8.49 -14.07
N GLY A 91 -11.89 9.30 -14.62
CA GLY A 91 -10.95 10.11 -13.83
C GLY A 91 -9.52 9.59 -13.79
N ARG A 92 -8.83 9.76 -12.65
CA ARG A 92 -7.38 9.54 -12.49
C ARG A 92 -6.93 8.10 -12.78
N GLU A 93 -7.78 7.10 -12.52
CA GLU A 93 -7.45 5.68 -12.70
C GLU A 93 -7.24 5.29 -14.18
N LYS A 94 -7.90 5.99 -15.13
CA LYS A 94 -7.79 5.67 -16.55
C LYS A 94 -6.36 5.88 -17.09
N THR A 95 -5.64 6.88 -16.60
CA THR A 95 -4.30 7.23 -17.09
C THR A 95 -3.17 6.86 -16.13
N ARG A 96 -3.49 6.42 -14.92
CA ARG A 96 -2.51 6.12 -13.85
C ARG A 96 -1.46 5.10 -14.33
N TRP A 97 -0.17 5.42 -14.20
CA TRP A 97 0.98 4.60 -14.61
C TRP A 97 1.11 4.23 -16.11
N VAL A 98 0.19 4.66 -16.99
CA VAL A 98 0.31 4.45 -18.46
C VAL A 98 1.21 5.49 -19.09
N ILE A 99 0.94 6.75 -18.77
CA ILE A 99 1.68 7.91 -19.26
C ILE A 99 2.52 8.39 -18.09
N LYS A 100 3.76 8.81 -18.35
CA LYS A 100 4.55 9.55 -17.36
C LYS A 100 3.71 10.74 -16.90
N GLY A 101 3.33 10.76 -15.63
CA GLY A 101 2.35 11.72 -15.14
C GLY A 101 2.84 13.16 -15.28
N LYS A 102 1.94 14.12 -15.04
CA LYS A 102 2.27 15.55 -15.17
C LYS A 102 3.40 15.99 -14.23
N THR A 103 3.64 15.23 -13.17
CA THR A 103 4.66 15.55 -12.16
C THR A 103 5.93 14.74 -12.38
N LYS A 104 7.09 15.31 -12.03
CA LYS A 104 8.39 14.61 -12.12
C LYS A 104 8.42 13.31 -11.32
N THR A 105 7.60 13.21 -10.29
CA THR A 105 7.50 12.10 -9.34
C THR A 105 6.74 10.89 -9.87
N ASP A 106 5.96 11.04 -10.94
CA ASP A 106 5.16 9.95 -11.48
C ASP A 106 6.00 9.02 -12.37
N PHE A 107 6.13 7.77 -11.96
CA PHE A 107 6.76 6.72 -12.77
C PHE A 107 5.69 5.96 -13.57
N ALA A 108 5.94 5.77 -14.86
CA ALA A 108 5.14 4.85 -15.68
C ALA A 108 5.63 3.41 -15.48
N ILE A 109 4.73 2.43 -15.61
CA ILE A 109 5.08 0.99 -15.48
C ILE A 109 6.24 0.63 -16.43
N GLU A 110 6.18 1.07 -17.68
CA GLU A 110 7.26 0.82 -18.65
C GLU A 110 8.62 1.29 -18.14
N GLY A 111 8.67 2.48 -17.54
CA GLY A 111 9.90 3.04 -17.00
C GLY A 111 10.50 2.25 -15.84
N VAL A 112 9.68 1.48 -15.12
CA VAL A 112 10.13 0.58 -14.05
C VAL A 112 10.54 -0.77 -14.63
N LEU A 113 9.76 -1.31 -15.57
CA LEU A 113 10.05 -2.61 -16.19
C LEU A 113 11.37 -2.61 -16.97
N VAL A 114 11.72 -1.52 -17.67
CA VAL A 114 12.99 -1.41 -18.41
C VAL A 114 14.23 -1.37 -17.52
N MET A 115 14.08 -1.21 -16.19
CA MET A 115 15.20 -1.28 -15.25
C MET A 115 15.71 -2.72 -15.06
N LYS A 116 14.95 -3.72 -15.49
CA LYS A 116 15.33 -5.13 -15.47
C LYS A 116 15.37 -5.66 -16.89
N ARG A 117 16.06 -6.79 -17.08
CA ARG A 117 15.97 -7.50 -18.37
C ARG A 117 14.52 -7.91 -18.60
N HIS A 118 14.10 -7.88 -19.85
CA HIS A 118 12.76 -8.26 -20.24
C HIS A 118 12.38 -9.65 -19.69
N GLY A 119 11.19 -9.78 -19.10
CA GLY A 119 10.69 -11.02 -18.53
C GLY A 119 11.19 -11.36 -17.13
N MET A 120 12.03 -10.54 -16.49
CA MET A 120 12.49 -10.80 -15.12
C MET A 120 11.42 -10.52 -14.04
N ILE A 121 10.48 -9.62 -14.31
CA ILE A 121 9.38 -9.30 -13.40
C ILE A 121 8.14 -10.07 -13.87
N ARG A 122 7.68 -11.04 -13.07
CA ARG A 122 6.60 -11.97 -13.44
C ARG A 122 5.53 -12.08 -12.37
N ILE A 123 5.93 -11.95 -11.10
CA ILE A 123 5.03 -12.02 -9.96
C ILE A 123 5.34 -10.93 -8.94
N GLY A 124 4.30 -10.37 -8.32
CA GLY A 124 4.47 -9.35 -7.30
C GLY A 124 3.27 -9.13 -6.39
N LEU A 125 3.45 -8.18 -5.48
CA LEU A 125 2.47 -7.77 -4.49
C LEU A 125 2.21 -6.26 -4.60
N ASP A 126 0.95 -5.86 -4.52
CA ASP A 126 0.53 -4.46 -4.45
C ASP A 126 -0.09 -4.18 -3.08
N ILE A 127 0.66 -3.51 -2.22
CA ILE A 127 0.25 -3.16 -0.86
C ILE A 127 -0.60 -1.90 -0.92
N GLY A 128 -1.87 -2.02 -0.53
CA GLY A 128 -2.78 -0.88 -0.53
C GLY A 128 -3.25 -0.48 -1.93
N GLY A 129 -3.42 -1.44 -2.84
CA GLY A 129 -3.71 -1.19 -4.26
C GLY A 129 -5.08 -0.57 -4.57
N GLY A 130 -5.86 -0.18 -3.56
CA GLY A 130 -7.19 0.43 -3.71
C GLY A 130 -8.12 -0.46 -4.54
N VAL A 131 -8.46 -0.02 -5.76
CA VAL A 131 -9.34 -0.76 -6.69
C VAL A 131 -8.58 -1.70 -7.65
N GLY A 132 -7.29 -1.98 -7.39
CA GLY A 132 -6.48 -2.95 -8.14
C GLY A 132 -5.97 -2.47 -9.50
N THR A 133 -5.94 -1.14 -9.74
CA THR A 133 -5.54 -0.60 -11.04
C THR A 133 -4.10 -0.94 -11.42
N PHE A 134 -3.15 -0.88 -10.48
CA PHE A 134 -1.76 -1.26 -10.73
C PHE A 134 -1.68 -2.73 -11.15
N ALA A 135 -2.34 -3.62 -10.40
CA ALA A 135 -2.37 -5.04 -10.69
C ALA A 135 -2.92 -5.36 -12.09
N VAL A 136 -4.04 -4.74 -12.50
CA VAL A 136 -4.59 -4.94 -13.86
C VAL A 136 -3.61 -4.48 -14.94
N ARG A 137 -2.92 -3.35 -14.75
CA ARG A 137 -1.96 -2.83 -15.74
C ARG A 137 -0.70 -3.69 -15.84
N MET A 138 -0.26 -4.26 -14.73
CA MET A 138 0.84 -5.23 -14.73
C MET A 138 0.42 -6.52 -15.40
N MET A 139 -0.82 -6.96 -15.15
CA MET A 139 -1.39 -8.13 -15.78
C MET A 139 -1.41 -7.97 -17.31
N GLU A 140 -1.75 -6.79 -17.87
CA GLU A 140 -1.75 -6.53 -19.33
C GLU A 140 -0.39 -6.84 -20.01
N ARG A 141 0.68 -6.93 -19.19
CA ARG A 141 2.05 -7.27 -19.59
C ARG A 141 2.44 -8.69 -19.18
N ASN A 142 1.44 -9.53 -18.88
CA ASN A 142 1.58 -10.90 -18.36
C ASN A 142 2.28 -10.98 -17.01
N ILE A 143 2.14 -9.97 -16.15
CA ILE A 143 2.71 -9.96 -14.79
C ILE A 143 1.59 -10.17 -13.77
N THR A 144 1.71 -11.22 -12.96
CA THR A 144 0.72 -11.53 -11.92
C THR A 144 0.98 -10.68 -10.69
N ILE A 145 0.00 -9.87 -10.31
CA ILE A 145 0.06 -9.08 -9.08
C ILE A 145 -1.09 -9.49 -8.17
N ILE A 146 -0.74 -9.84 -6.94
CA ILE A 146 -1.71 -10.03 -5.86
C ILE A 146 -1.84 -8.69 -5.13
N THR A 147 -3.05 -8.28 -4.76
CA THR A 147 -3.30 -6.95 -4.19
C THR A 147 -3.83 -7.07 -2.77
N THR A 148 -3.18 -6.40 -1.82
CA THR A 148 -3.77 -6.17 -0.50
C THR A 148 -4.53 -4.86 -0.48
N SER A 149 -5.68 -4.85 0.17
CA SER A 149 -6.47 -3.63 0.36
C SER A 149 -7.38 -3.79 1.56
N MET A 150 -7.63 -2.70 2.27
CA MET A 150 -8.59 -2.65 3.36
C MET A 150 -9.87 -1.99 2.86
N ASN A 151 -11.05 -2.52 3.20
CA ASN A 151 -12.34 -1.93 2.85
C ASN A 151 -12.68 -0.74 3.77
N LEU A 152 -11.76 0.21 3.91
CA LEU A 152 -11.95 1.44 4.67
C LEU A 152 -12.75 2.41 3.80
N ASN A 153 -14.00 2.69 4.16
CA ASN A 153 -14.89 3.59 3.42
C ASN A 153 -15.19 3.21 1.95
N GLY A 154 -14.91 1.97 1.55
CA GLY A 154 -15.22 1.51 0.21
C GLY A 154 -15.10 -0.01 0.03
N PRO A 155 -15.84 -0.61 -0.91
CA PRO A 155 -15.78 -2.05 -1.20
C PRO A 155 -14.59 -2.40 -2.11
N PHE A 156 -13.39 -1.94 -1.77
CA PHE A 156 -12.18 -2.06 -2.59
C PHE A 156 -11.88 -3.50 -3.02
N ASN A 157 -11.93 -4.45 -2.09
CA ASN A 157 -11.65 -5.86 -2.37
C ASN A 157 -12.68 -6.47 -3.35
N SER A 158 -13.94 -6.03 -3.32
CA SER A 158 -14.95 -6.45 -4.30
C SER A 158 -14.62 -5.91 -5.70
N PHE A 159 -14.11 -4.68 -5.80
CA PHE A 159 -13.64 -4.12 -7.07
C PHE A 159 -12.43 -4.89 -7.60
N ILE A 160 -11.45 -5.21 -6.74
CA ILE A 160 -10.27 -6.01 -7.13
C ILE A 160 -10.72 -7.38 -7.70
N ALA A 161 -11.57 -8.11 -6.97
CA ALA A 161 -12.09 -9.40 -7.41
C ALA A 161 -12.87 -9.32 -8.72
N SER A 162 -13.70 -8.28 -8.91
CA SER A 162 -14.47 -8.08 -10.15
C SER A 162 -13.60 -7.89 -11.40
N ARG A 163 -12.31 -7.56 -11.22
CA ARG A 163 -11.33 -7.35 -12.27
C ARG A 163 -10.42 -8.57 -12.49
N GLY A 164 -10.78 -9.72 -11.90
CA GLY A 164 -10.00 -10.96 -12.02
C GLY A 164 -8.66 -10.93 -11.29
N VAL A 165 -8.44 -9.96 -10.40
CA VAL A 165 -7.25 -9.85 -9.53
C VAL A 165 -7.56 -10.49 -8.19
N VAL A 166 -6.56 -11.09 -7.54
CA VAL A 166 -6.71 -11.70 -6.20
C VAL A 166 -6.61 -10.63 -5.12
N PRO A 167 -7.71 -10.31 -4.39
CA PRO A 167 -7.65 -9.46 -3.20
C PRO A 167 -7.22 -10.25 -1.96
N MET A 168 -6.37 -9.65 -1.13
CA MET A 168 -6.05 -10.17 0.20
C MET A 168 -6.35 -9.13 1.28
N TYR A 169 -7.00 -9.57 2.34
CA TYR A 169 -7.23 -8.75 3.53
C TYR A 169 -6.04 -8.95 4.48
N ILE A 170 -5.07 -8.04 4.41
CA ILE A 170 -3.84 -8.05 5.22
C ILE A 170 -3.50 -6.60 5.54
N SER A 171 -3.35 -6.23 6.81
CA SER A 171 -2.84 -4.91 7.16
C SER A 171 -1.31 -4.85 7.11
N VAL A 172 -0.78 -3.63 7.18
CA VAL A 172 0.65 -3.35 7.28
C VAL A 172 1.30 -3.85 8.58
N SER A 173 0.50 -4.27 9.55
CA SER A 173 0.96 -4.80 10.84
C SER A 173 1.18 -6.31 10.84
N GLU A 174 0.65 -7.03 9.84
CA GLU A 174 0.79 -8.47 9.71
C GLU A 174 2.01 -8.85 8.87
N ARG A 175 2.54 -10.05 9.14
CA ARG A 175 3.51 -10.67 8.26
C ARG A 175 2.83 -11.05 6.93
N LEU A 176 3.48 -10.69 5.84
CA LEU A 176 3.10 -11.06 4.49
C LEU A 176 3.07 -12.58 4.34
N PRO A 177 1.98 -13.18 3.84
CA PRO A 177 1.79 -14.63 3.73
C PRO A 177 2.44 -15.16 2.45
N PHE A 178 3.68 -14.75 2.20
CA PHE A 178 4.51 -15.24 1.10
C PHE A 178 5.73 -15.92 1.69
N PHE A 179 6.19 -16.97 1.02
CA PHE A 179 7.50 -17.53 1.34
C PHE A 179 8.60 -16.55 0.94
N ASP A 180 9.72 -16.67 1.64
CA ASP A 180 10.91 -15.89 1.36
C ASP A 180 11.36 -16.08 -0.11
N SER A 181 11.84 -15.01 -0.74
CA SER A 181 12.36 -15.00 -2.11
C SER A 181 11.38 -15.52 -3.17
N THR A 182 10.10 -15.11 -3.10
CA THR A 182 9.05 -15.54 -4.05
C THR A 182 8.51 -14.45 -4.95
N LEU A 183 8.81 -13.18 -4.70
CA LEU A 183 8.29 -12.04 -5.47
C LEU A 183 9.40 -11.34 -6.26
N ASP A 184 9.07 -10.89 -7.47
CA ASP A 184 10.00 -10.10 -8.31
C ASP A 184 9.80 -8.58 -8.08
N ILE A 185 8.59 -8.17 -7.67
CA ILE A 185 8.25 -6.77 -7.36
C ILE A 185 7.27 -6.67 -6.19
N VAL A 186 7.49 -5.72 -5.30
CA VAL A 186 6.50 -5.24 -4.33
C VAL A 186 6.26 -3.77 -4.64
N HIS A 187 5.00 -3.39 -4.80
CA HIS A 187 4.56 -2.02 -5.00
C HIS A 187 3.73 -1.58 -3.79
N SER A 188 3.83 -0.31 -3.42
CA SER A 188 2.96 0.30 -2.43
C SER A 188 2.71 1.74 -2.84
N MET A 189 1.46 2.20 -2.74
CA MET A 189 1.12 3.60 -2.99
C MET A 189 0.18 4.17 -1.93
N HIS A 190 0.49 5.36 -1.41
CA HIS A 190 -0.33 6.14 -0.47
C HIS A 190 -0.65 5.51 0.89
N VAL A 191 -0.47 4.20 1.08
CA VAL A 191 -0.72 3.53 2.37
C VAL A 191 0.46 3.71 3.32
N LEU A 192 1.69 3.54 2.83
CA LEU A 192 2.88 3.74 3.64
C LEU A 192 3.20 5.23 3.77
N SER A 193 3.31 5.70 5.01
CA SER A 193 3.53 7.11 5.34
C SER A 193 4.08 7.27 6.75
N ASN A 194 4.45 8.50 7.10
CA ASN A 194 4.84 8.89 8.45
C ASN A 194 3.70 8.92 9.48
N LEU A 195 2.51 8.42 9.13
CA LEU A 195 1.45 8.12 10.10
C LEU A 195 1.62 6.74 10.73
N ILE A 196 2.43 5.88 10.11
CA ILE A 196 2.74 4.55 10.60
C ILE A 196 4.00 4.67 11.50
N PRO A 197 3.99 4.08 12.70
CA PRO A 197 5.16 4.07 13.56
C PRO A 197 6.41 3.56 12.83
N THR A 198 7.54 4.25 13.02
CA THR A 198 8.81 3.90 12.36
C THR A 198 9.23 2.47 12.62
N THR A 199 9.01 1.96 13.83
CA THR A 199 9.34 0.57 14.17
C THR A 199 8.47 -0.43 13.42
N LEU A 200 7.20 -0.11 13.16
CA LEU A 200 6.31 -0.95 12.37
C LEU A 200 6.70 -0.93 10.89
N LEU A 201 7.04 0.26 10.36
CA LEU A 201 7.61 0.37 9.02
C LEU A 201 8.91 -0.43 8.88
N HIS A 202 9.75 -0.48 9.93
CA HIS A 202 10.95 -1.30 9.93
C HIS A 202 10.62 -2.78 9.71
N PHE A 203 9.68 -3.32 10.49
CA PHE A 203 9.27 -4.72 10.35
C PHE A 203 8.64 -5.01 8.99
N LEU A 204 7.79 -4.11 8.49
CA LEU A 204 7.21 -4.25 7.16
C LEU A 204 8.29 -4.22 6.07
N PHE A 205 9.25 -3.30 6.14
CA PHE A 205 10.35 -3.23 5.19
C PHE A 205 11.23 -4.47 5.24
N PHE A 206 11.51 -4.99 6.43
CA PHE A 206 12.20 -6.26 6.60
C PHE A 206 11.42 -7.41 5.95
N ASP A 207 10.12 -7.50 6.16
CA ASP A 207 9.31 -8.57 5.57
C ASP A 207 9.21 -8.45 4.04
N ILE A 208 9.08 -7.22 3.51
CA ILE A 208 9.18 -6.94 2.07
C ILE A 208 10.54 -7.39 1.52
N TYR A 209 11.63 -7.12 2.23
CA TYR A 209 12.98 -7.55 1.84
C TYR A 209 13.08 -9.08 1.74
N TRP A 210 12.45 -9.80 2.67
CA TRP A 210 12.48 -11.27 2.69
C TRP A 210 11.64 -11.91 1.60
N VAL A 211 10.45 -11.39 1.31
CA VAL A 211 9.59 -11.96 0.25
C VAL A 211 10.11 -11.67 -1.15
N LEU A 212 10.92 -10.61 -1.32
CA LEU A 212 11.57 -10.28 -2.59
C LEU A 212 12.72 -11.25 -2.89
N ARG A 213 12.81 -11.68 -4.15
CA ARG A 213 13.96 -12.43 -4.67
C ARG A 213 15.23 -11.58 -4.67
N PRO A 214 16.42 -12.21 -4.74
CA PRO A 214 17.63 -11.50 -5.12
C PRO A 214 17.42 -10.73 -6.43
N GLY A 215 17.70 -9.42 -6.40
CA GLY A 215 17.40 -8.57 -7.55
C GLY A 215 15.92 -8.20 -7.71
N GLY A 216 15.07 -8.34 -6.70
CA GLY A 216 13.68 -7.86 -6.73
C GLY A 216 13.58 -6.33 -6.81
N VAL A 217 12.35 -5.80 -6.91
CA VAL A 217 12.08 -4.36 -6.96
C VAL A 217 11.10 -3.99 -5.85
N PHE A 218 11.42 -3.00 -5.02
CA PHE A 218 10.45 -2.42 -4.07
C PHE A 218 10.01 -1.01 -4.50
N TRP A 219 8.97 -0.95 -5.32
CA TRP A 219 8.45 0.32 -5.78
C TRP A 219 7.57 0.99 -4.72
N LEU A 220 8.18 1.86 -3.91
CA LEU A 220 7.49 2.69 -2.93
C LEU A 220 7.01 4.03 -3.55
N ASP A 221 5.79 4.02 -4.07
CA ASP A 221 5.20 5.14 -4.79
C ASP A 221 4.49 6.13 -3.83
N HIS A 222 4.74 7.44 -4.02
CA HIS A 222 4.07 8.50 -3.25
C HIS A 222 4.10 8.34 -1.71
N PHE A 223 5.25 7.92 -1.15
CA PHE A 223 5.48 7.91 0.30
C PHE A 223 5.42 9.32 0.88
N PHE A 224 4.67 9.48 1.98
CA PHE A 224 4.43 10.77 2.61
C PHE A 224 5.23 10.88 3.91
N CYS A 225 6.11 11.87 4.01
CA CYS A 225 6.86 12.19 5.23
C CYS A 225 7.17 13.69 5.34
N VAL A 226 7.67 14.14 6.49
CA VAL A 226 8.25 15.48 6.62
C VAL A 226 9.63 15.49 5.95
N GLY A 227 10.01 16.62 5.35
CA GLY A 227 11.21 16.71 4.52
C GLY A 227 12.52 16.39 5.27
N GLU A 228 12.62 16.77 6.55
CA GLU A 228 13.78 16.46 7.39
C GLU A 228 13.82 14.98 7.81
N GLU A 229 12.65 14.35 7.96
CA GLU A 229 12.53 12.93 8.33
C GLU A 229 12.97 12.00 7.20
N LEU A 230 12.90 12.44 5.94
CA LEU A 230 13.32 11.60 4.82
C LEU A 230 14.76 11.12 5.03
N GLU A 231 15.71 12.06 4.97
CA GLU A 231 17.14 11.77 5.06
C GLU A 231 17.57 11.34 6.48
N GLY A 232 16.91 11.86 7.52
CA GLY A 232 17.26 11.56 8.90
C GLY A 232 16.70 10.25 9.45
N VAL A 233 15.59 9.75 8.91
CA VAL A 233 14.86 8.60 9.47
C VAL A 233 14.58 7.54 8.42
N TYR A 234 13.95 7.89 7.30
CA TYR A 234 13.45 6.88 6.35
C TYR A 234 14.51 6.33 5.41
N VAL A 235 15.48 7.14 4.96
CA VAL A 235 16.63 6.64 4.19
C VAL A 235 17.45 5.63 5.00
N PRO A 236 17.91 5.97 6.23
CA PRO A 236 18.69 5.03 7.02
C PRO A 236 17.91 3.78 7.39
N LEU A 237 16.59 3.90 7.60
CA LEU A 237 15.71 2.76 7.90
C LEU A 237 15.66 1.75 6.74
N LEU A 238 15.62 2.22 5.50
CA LEU A 238 15.65 1.34 4.34
C LEU A 238 17.03 0.71 4.19
N GLU A 239 18.08 1.53 4.25
CA GLU A 239 19.46 1.05 4.15
C GLU A 239 19.79 0.02 5.25
N SER A 240 19.29 0.20 6.48
CA SER A 240 19.50 -0.75 7.58
C SER A 240 18.87 -2.12 7.36
N VAL A 241 17.83 -2.22 6.54
CA VAL A 241 17.23 -3.50 6.13
C VAL A 241 18.06 -4.21 5.06
N GLY A 242 18.94 -3.48 4.36
CA GLY A 242 19.70 -3.97 3.21
C GLY A 242 19.19 -3.43 1.88
N PHE A 243 18.35 -2.38 1.91
CA PHE A 243 17.78 -1.79 0.73
C PHE A 243 18.73 -0.81 0.00
N ASN A 244 19.02 -1.06 -1.28
CA ASN A 244 19.88 -0.22 -2.14
C ASN A 244 19.06 0.75 -3.02
N LYS A 245 19.48 2.01 -3.07
CA LYS A 245 18.86 3.04 -3.91
C LYS A 245 19.22 2.85 -5.39
N VAL A 246 18.20 2.71 -6.25
CA VAL A 246 18.35 2.77 -7.71
C VAL A 246 17.87 4.09 -8.29
N LYS A 247 16.67 4.56 -7.94
CA LYS A 247 16.17 5.85 -8.45
C LYS A 247 15.15 6.50 -7.54
N TRP A 248 15.49 7.67 -7.00
CA TRP A 248 14.58 8.43 -6.15
C TRP A 248 14.21 9.75 -6.79
N VAL A 249 12.95 10.14 -6.67
CA VAL A 249 12.49 11.45 -7.14
C VAL A 249 11.72 12.13 -6.02
N VAL A 250 12.28 13.25 -5.56
CA VAL A 250 11.64 14.08 -4.53
C VAL A 250 10.76 15.13 -5.20
N GLY A 251 9.50 15.21 -4.79
CA GLY A 251 8.55 16.25 -5.16
C GLY A 251 8.16 17.13 -3.97
N LYS A 252 7.38 18.18 -4.24
CA LYS A 252 6.70 18.97 -3.20
C LYS A 252 5.20 18.87 -3.46
N LYS A 253 4.41 18.58 -2.43
CA LYS A 253 2.93 18.56 -2.46
C LYS A 253 2.50 19.89 -1.84
N MET A 254 1.71 20.67 -2.56
CA MET A 254 1.38 22.07 -2.19
C MET A 254 -0.05 22.21 -1.64
N ASP A 255 -0.66 21.11 -1.25
CA ASP A 255 -2.12 20.99 -1.11
C ASP A 255 -2.67 21.56 0.22
N ARG A 256 -1.80 22.01 1.14
CA ARG A 256 -2.18 22.70 2.39
C ARG A 256 -1.35 23.99 2.47
N GLY A 257 -2.03 25.14 2.56
CA GLY A 257 -1.52 26.48 2.31
C GLY A 257 -0.20 26.89 2.98
N LEU A 258 0.33 28.03 2.52
CA LEU A 258 1.67 28.58 2.75
C LEU A 258 2.08 28.81 4.22
N GLU A 259 1.16 28.69 5.19
CA GLU A 259 1.42 28.97 6.61
C GLU A 259 2.06 27.81 7.38
N LEU A 260 2.06 26.59 6.84
CA LEU A 260 2.88 25.50 7.36
C LEU A 260 4.13 25.42 6.51
N ASN A 261 5.26 25.82 7.08
CA ASN A 261 6.61 25.73 6.50
C ASN A 261 7.08 24.27 6.24
N GLN A 262 6.15 23.35 5.98
CA GLN A 262 6.33 21.91 6.07
C GLN A 262 5.58 21.24 4.92
N ARG A 263 6.36 20.68 4.00
CA ARG A 263 6.42 19.23 3.71
C ARG A 263 7.01 19.04 2.29
N LYS A 264 8.21 18.47 2.22
CA LYS A 264 8.85 17.97 0.99
C LYS A 264 8.49 16.48 0.92
N TYR A 265 8.05 15.98 -0.22
CA TYR A 265 7.49 14.63 -0.36
C TYR A 265 8.32 13.83 -1.34
N THR A 266 8.88 12.72 -0.89
CA THR A 266 9.72 11.90 -1.75
C THR A 266 8.95 10.75 -2.32
N VAL A 267 8.89 10.68 -3.65
CA VAL A 267 8.48 9.46 -4.34
C VAL A 267 9.71 8.59 -4.49
N LEU A 268 9.68 7.47 -3.78
CA LEU A 268 10.83 6.65 -3.51
C LEU A 268 10.73 5.35 -4.28
N SER A 269 11.07 5.33 -5.58
CA SER A 269 11.13 4.05 -6.29
C SER A 269 12.42 3.31 -5.90
N ILE A 270 12.39 2.58 -4.78
CA ILE A 270 13.53 1.80 -4.32
C ILE A 270 13.61 0.49 -5.12
N ASN A 271 14.41 0.41 -6.18
CA ASN A 271 14.70 -0.88 -6.79
C ASN A 271 15.85 -1.51 -5.99
N ILE A 272 15.57 -2.40 -5.05
CA ILE A 272 16.64 -3.04 -4.28
C ILE A 272 17.03 -4.36 -4.90
N CYS A 273 18.22 -4.40 -5.48
CA CYS A 273 18.92 -5.67 -5.56
C CYS A 273 19.45 -6.05 -4.17
N GLN A 274 19.05 -7.23 -3.67
CA GLN A 274 19.89 -7.95 -2.70
C GLN A 274 21.31 -7.99 -3.26
N GLY A 275 22.30 -7.76 -2.40
CA GLY A 275 23.71 -7.81 -2.79
C GLY A 275 24.05 -9.17 -3.39
N MET A 276 24.14 -9.23 -4.72
CA MET A 276 25.07 -10.15 -5.35
C MET A 276 26.41 -9.44 -5.34
N ASN A 277 27.41 -10.07 -4.71
CA ASN A 277 28.81 -9.75 -4.95
C ASN A 277 29.01 -9.61 -6.48
N LEU A 278 29.49 -8.45 -6.93
CA LEU A 278 29.76 -8.12 -8.33
C LEU A 278 30.94 -8.90 -8.95
N ASN A 279 31.26 -10.09 -8.44
CA ASN A 279 32.37 -10.94 -8.90
C ASN A 279 31.94 -12.24 -9.59
N LEU A 280 30.72 -12.32 -10.12
CA LEU A 280 30.29 -13.46 -10.95
C LEU A 280 29.48 -12.97 -12.16
N ALA A 281 30.18 -12.30 -13.07
CA ALA A 281 29.87 -12.23 -14.49
C ALA A 281 31.19 -12.08 -15.26
N GLN A 282 31.98 -13.16 -15.26
CA GLN A 282 32.84 -13.51 -16.39
C GLN A 282 32.06 -14.51 -17.24
#